data_AF-A0A3M5C0F2-F1
#
_entry.id   AF-A0A3M5C0F2-F1
#
_cell.length_a   1.000
_cell.length_b   1.000
_cell.length_c   1.000
_cell.angle_alpha   90.00
_cell.angle_beta   90.00
_cell.angle_gamma   90.00
#
_symmetry.space_group_name_H-M   'P 1'
#
loop_
_entity.id
_entity.type
_entity.pdbx_description
1 polymer ?
#
loop_
_entity_poly.entity_id
_entity_poly.type
_entity_poly.pdbx_seq_one_letter_code
_entity_poly.pdbx_strand_id
1 'polypeptide(L)'
;VQRLPSTGAFMSWFYYKVRNKSPWDYKQKHPEWEDFGNFHYGAVGTAGQLTEQLLLRAAGFAQGEAKTRKHKWGHWFWLPPYGDDPKDQKWIKMGILYAKSKGY
;
A
#
# COMPACT_ATOMS: atom_id res chain seq x y z
N VAL A 1 -18.64 -7.49 -11.74
CA VAL A 1 -17.49 -8.40 -11.50
C VAL A 1 -17.64 -8.96 -10.09
N GLN A 2 -18.03 -10.23 -9.95
CA GLN A 2 -18.10 -10.90 -8.64
C GLN A 2 -16.67 -11.04 -8.11
N ARG A 3 -16.36 -10.38 -6.98
CA ARG A 3 -15.10 -10.65 -6.27
C ARG A 3 -15.22 -12.04 -5.66
N LEU A 4 -14.31 -12.94 -6.03
CA LEU A 4 -14.32 -14.31 -5.54
C LEU A 4 -14.16 -14.30 -4.01
N PRO A 5 -14.71 -15.29 -3.28
CA PRO A 5 -14.49 -15.45 -1.84
C PRO A 5 -13.00 -15.42 -1.44
N SER A 6 -12.12 -15.86 -2.35
CA SER A 6 -10.66 -15.79 -2.22
C SER A 6 -10.11 -14.37 -2.15
N THR A 7 -10.71 -13.40 -2.85
CA THR A 7 -10.30 -11.99 -2.78
C THR A 7 -10.59 -11.39 -1.41
N GLY A 8 -11.73 -11.72 -0.81
CA GLY A 8 -12.07 -11.26 0.55
C GLY A 8 -11.13 -11.83 1.60
N ALA A 9 -10.84 -13.14 1.52
CA ALA A 9 -9.88 -13.79 2.41
C ALA A 9 -8.47 -13.21 2.25
N PHE A 10 -8.02 -12.97 1.01
CA PHE A 10 -6.75 -12.31 0.73
C PHE A 10 -6.71 -10.89 1.32
N MET A 11 -7.74 -10.06 1.07
CA MET A 11 -7.78 -8.69 1.60
C MET A 11 -7.68 -8.66 3.13
N SER A 12 -8.40 -9.55 3.82
CA SER A 12 -8.32 -9.67 5.28
C SER A 12 -6.91 -10.05 5.73
N TRP A 13 -6.35 -11.13 5.18
CA TRP A 13 -4.98 -11.57 5.48
C TRP A 13 -3.96 -10.47 5.20
N PHE A 14 -4.05 -9.83 4.03
CA PHE A 14 -3.14 -8.77 3.59
C PHE A 14 -3.20 -7.57 4.55
N TYR A 15 -4.39 -7.13 4.93
CA TYR A 15 -4.57 -6.07 5.93
C TYR A 15 -3.85 -6.39 7.25
N TYR A 16 -4.01 -7.61 7.78
CA TYR A 16 -3.33 -8.02 9.01
C TYR A 16 -1.80 -8.15 8.87
N LYS A 17 -1.27 -8.27 7.65
CA LYS A 17 0.17 -8.25 7.42
C LYS A 17 0.74 -6.83 7.39
N VAL A 18 0.02 -5.88 6.80
CA VAL A 18 0.55 -4.54 6.45
C VAL A 18 0.18 -3.42 7.42
N ARG A 19 -0.84 -3.61 8.27
CA ARG A 19 -1.28 -2.54 9.21
C ARG A 19 -0.18 -2.18 10.22
N ASN A 20 -0.27 -1.00 10.83
CA ASN A 20 0.66 -0.53 11.85
C ASN A 20 0.96 -1.61 12.93
N LYS A 21 2.24 -1.76 13.29
CA LYS A 21 2.76 -2.77 14.24
C LYS A 21 2.51 -4.22 13.84
N SER A 22 2.45 -4.49 12.53
CA SER A 22 2.26 -5.85 12.00
C SER A 22 3.54 -6.41 11.39
N PRO A 23 3.58 -7.69 10.99
CA PRO A 23 4.82 -8.33 10.54
C PRO A 23 5.54 -7.64 9.38
N TRP A 24 4.82 -6.91 8.51
CA TRP A 24 5.38 -6.18 7.37
C TRP A 24 5.44 -4.66 7.59
N ASP A 25 5.27 -4.20 8.82
CA ASP A 25 5.62 -2.83 9.21
C ASP A 25 7.14 -2.73 9.42
N TYR A 26 7.90 -2.84 8.33
CA TYR A 26 9.35 -2.98 8.35
C TYR A 26 10.05 -1.79 9.02
N LYS A 27 9.49 -0.58 8.88
CA LYS A 27 10.06 0.64 9.45
C LYS A 27 10.06 0.69 10.97
N GLN A 28 9.21 -0.11 11.64
CA GLN A 28 9.24 -0.25 13.11
C GLN A 28 10.49 -0.99 13.59
N LYS A 29 11.06 -1.86 12.75
CA LYS A 29 12.32 -2.56 13.06
C LYS A 29 13.52 -1.70 12.66
N HIS A 30 13.45 -1.14 11.45
CA HIS A 30 14.54 -0.43 10.81
C HIS A 30 13.95 0.70 9.94
N PRO A 31 14.03 1.98 10.37
CA PRO A 31 13.48 3.11 9.61
C PRO A 31 13.93 3.17 8.14
N GLU A 32 15.15 2.71 7.86
CA GLU A 32 15.73 2.59 6.52
C GLU A 32 14.98 1.62 5.58
N TRP A 33 14.10 0.77 6.11
CA TRP A 33 13.31 -0.19 5.34
C TRP A 33 11.92 0.32 4.93
N GLU A 34 11.60 1.60 5.18
CA GLU A 34 10.34 2.20 4.75
C GLU A 34 10.12 2.06 3.23
N ASP A 35 11.15 2.37 2.44
CA ASP A 35 11.12 2.28 0.97
C ASP A 35 10.89 0.84 0.50
N PHE A 36 11.58 -0.13 1.12
CA PHE A 36 11.38 -1.54 0.85
C PHE A 36 9.96 -2.00 1.23
N GLY A 37 9.44 -1.56 2.37
CA GLY A 37 8.09 -1.88 2.81
C GLY A 37 7.02 -1.38 1.84
N ASN A 38 7.16 -0.15 1.35
CA ASN A 38 6.28 0.43 0.34
C ASN A 38 6.35 -0.32 -0.99
N PHE A 39 7.56 -0.70 -1.44
CA PHE A 39 7.73 -1.55 -2.61
C PHE A 39 7.07 -2.92 -2.43
N HIS A 40 7.34 -3.60 -1.31
CA HIS A 40 6.81 -4.92 -0.99
C HIS A 40 5.27 -4.90 -0.91
N TYR A 41 4.69 -3.85 -0.30
CA TYR A 41 3.25 -3.62 -0.26
C TYR A 41 2.62 -3.57 -1.66
N GLY A 42 3.20 -2.77 -2.57
CA GLY A 42 2.72 -2.66 -3.94
C GLY A 42 2.83 -3.98 -4.71
N ALA A 43 3.94 -4.70 -4.54
CA ALA A 43 4.19 -5.96 -5.24
C ALA A 43 3.24 -7.08 -4.77
N VAL A 44 3.15 -7.32 -3.46
CA VAL A 44 2.31 -8.40 -2.91
C VAL A 44 0.82 -8.08 -3.09
N GLY A 45 0.42 -6.82 -2.92
CA GLY A 45 -0.96 -6.40 -3.16
C GLY A 45 -1.40 -6.68 -4.60
N THR A 46 -0.54 -6.35 -5.58
CA THR A 46 -0.80 -6.62 -7.00
C THR A 46 -0.83 -8.12 -7.28
N ALA A 47 0.10 -8.90 -6.72
CA ALA A 47 0.08 -10.36 -6.84
C ALA A 47 -1.20 -11.02 -6.27
N GLY A 48 -1.82 -10.37 -5.28
CA GLY A 48 -3.14 -10.73 -4.76
C GLY A 48 -4.33 -10.12 -5.50
N GLN A 49 -4.12 -9.59 -6.72
CA GLN A 49 -5.13 -9.01 -7.59
C GLN A 49 -5.81 -7.75 -7.02
N LEU A 50 -5.15 -7.03 -6.11
CA LEU A 50 -5.62 -5.72 -5.67
C LEU A 50 -5.28 -4.68 -6.74
N THR A 51 -6.23 -3.79 -7.01
CA THR A 51 -6.02 -2.75 -8.01
C THR A 51 -5.04 -1.70 -7.51
N GLU A 52 -4.28 -1.12 -8.44
CA GLU A 52 -3.35 -0.02 -8.15
C GLU A 52 -4.05 1.14 -7.40
N GLN A 53 -5.25 1.54 -7.82
CA GLN A 53 -6.00 2.58 -7.12
C GLN A 53 -6.34 2.21 -5.68
N LEU A 54 -6.70 0.95 -5.42
CA LEU A 54 -7.00 0.50 -4.06
C LEU A 54 -5.74 0.59 -3.19
N LEU A 55 -4.60 0.11 -3.68
CA LEU A 55 -3.33 0.12 -2.96
C LEU A 55 -2.87 1.55 -2.63
N LEU A 56 -2.87 2.44 -3.63
CA LEU A 56 -2.41 3.82 -3.45
C LEU A 56 -3.30 4.61 -2.49
N ARG A 57 -4.62 4.39 -2.53
CA ARG A 57 -5.56 5.06 -1.62
C ARG A 57 -5.51 4.49 -0.21
N ALA A 58 -5.35 3.17 -0.06
CA ALA A 58 -5.22 2.55 1.25
C ALA A 58 -3.95 3.00 1.99
N ALA A 59 -2.83 3.18 1.26
CA ALA A 59 -1.61 3.78 1.82
C ALA A 59 -1.86 5.21 2.31
N GLY A 60 -2.51 6.05 1.50
CA GLY A 60 -2.90 7.41 1.89
C GLY A 60 -3.86 7.47 3.08
N PHE A 61 -4.78 6.52 3.19
CA PHE A 61 -5.63 6.38 4.39
C PHE A 61 -4.78 6.05 5.62
N ALA A 62 -3.86 5.09 5.53
CA ALA A 62 -2.99 4.71 6.64
C ALA A 62 -2.08 5.86 7.10
N GLN A 63 -1.55 6.67 6.18
CA GLN A 63 -0.77 7.87 6.50
C GLN A 63 -1.61 8.94 7.22
N GLY A 64 -2.89 9.06 6.86
CA GLY A 64 -3.85 9.91 7.57
C GLY A 64 -4.08 9.46 9.01
N GLU A 65 -4.31 8.16 9.22
CA GLU A 65 -4.53 7.56 10.54
C GLU A 65 -3.28 7.67 11.44
N ALA A 66 -2.09 7.56 10.86
CA ALA A 66 -0.81 7.78 11.55
C ALA A 66 -0.58 9.24 11.98
N LYS A 67 -1.43 10.19 11.55
CA LYS A 67 -1.32 11.64 11.80
C LYS A 67 0.01 12.25 11.33
N THR A 68 0.72 11.58 10.43
CA THR A 68 1.99 12.03 9.82
C THR A 68 1.77 12.79 8.51
N ARG A 69 0.52 12.92 8.06
CA ARG A 69 0.14 13.61 6.83
C ARG A 69 0.48 15.10 6.85
N LYS A 70 1.14 15.59 5.79
CA LYS A 70 1.23 17.04 5.50
C LYS A 70 -0.03 17.48 4.74
N HIS A 71 -0.65 18.59 5.14
CA HIS A 71 -1.92 19.07 4.58
C HIS A 71 -1.94 19.15 3.04
N LYS A 72 -0.79 19.49 2.43
CA LYS A 72 -0.58 19.60 0.98
C LYS A 72 -0.74 18.31 0.17
N TRP A 73 -0.80 17.14 0.81
CA TRP A 73 -0.89 15.85 0.11
C TRP A 73 -2.33 15.42 -0.18
N GLY A 74 -3.33 16.16 0.28
CA GLY A 74 -4.74 15.86 0.05
C GLY A 74 -5.27 14.74 0.95
N HIS A 75 -6.34 14.07 0.52
CA HIS A 75 -6.98 12.97 1.25
C HIS A 75 -7.08 11.73 0.37
N TRP A 76 -7.25 10.56 0.98
CA TRP A 76 -7.29 9.26 0.29
C TRP A 76 -8.40 9.12 -0.77
N PHE A 77 -9.46 9.92 -0.68
CA PHE A 77 -10.59 9.93 -1.61
C PHE A 77 -10.50 11.02 -2.70
N TRP A 78 -9.42 11.82 -2.72
CA TRP A 78 -9.20 12.90 -3.69
C TRP A 78 -8.22 12.48 -4.82
N LEU A 79 -7.53 13.44 -5.42
CA LEU A 79 -6.48 13.25 -6.42
C LEU A 79 -5.18 12.71 -5.78
N PRO A 80 -4.31 12.05 -6.58
CA PRO A 80 -2.95 11.71 -6.17
C PRO A 80 -2.22 12.91 -5.55
N PRO A 81 -1.42 12.72 -4.48
CA PRO A 81 -0.94 11.46 -3.93
C PRO A 81 -1.89 10.80 -2.91
N TYR A 82 -3.19 11.13 -2.93
CA TYR A 82 -4.20 10.51 -2.06
C TYR A 82 -3.91 10.71 -0.56
N GLY A 83 -3.24 11.79 -0.17
CA GLY A 83 -2.86 12.05 1.22
C GLY A 83 -1.62 11.33 1.72
N ASP A 84 -0.95 10.56 0.86
CA ASP A 84 0.29 9.84 1.17
C ASP A 84 1.55 10.66 0.84
N ASP A 85 2.72 10.23 1.33
CA ASP A 85 3.99 10.82 0.89
C ASP A 85 4.25 10.48 -0.59
N PRO A 86 4.56 11.46 -1.46
CA PRO A 86 4.90 11.19 -2.87
C PRO A 86 6.03 10.17 -3.07
N LYS A 87 6.99 10.10 -2.13
CA LYS A 87 8.08 9.11 -2.15
C LYS A 87 7.52 7.70 -1.92
N ASP A 88 6.63 7.54 -0.94
CA ASP A 88 5.99 6.27 -0.62
C ASP A 88 5.16 5.78 -1.81
N GLN A 89 4.35 6.67 -2.40
CA GLN A 89 3.59 6.40 -3.63
C GLN A 89 4.48 5.93 -4.79
N LYS A 90 5.67 6.51 -4.94
CA LYS A 90 6.63 6.09 -5.97
C LYS A 90 7.08 4.64 -5.73
N TRP A 91 7.47 4.29 -4.51
CA TRP A 91 7.91 2.92 -4.19
C TRP A 91 6.79 1.90 -4.33
N ILE A 92 5.57 2.24 -3.90
CA ILE A 92 4.39 1.40 -4.12
C ILE A 92 4.18 1.14 -5.61
N LYS A 93 4.24 2.18 -6.45
CA LYS A 93 4.13 2.03 -7.92
C LYS A 93 5.24 1.16 -8.50
N MET A 94 6.48 1.28 -8.01
CA MET A 94 7.58 0.39 -8.44
C MET A 94 7.29 -1.07 -8.10
N GLY A 95 6.74 -1.34 -6.92
CA GLY A 95 6.30 -2.69 -6.52
C GLY A 95 5.20 -3.24 -7.42
N ILE A 96 4.20 -2.41 -7.74
CA ILE A 96 3.12 -2.75 -8.68
C ILE A 96 3.69 -3.09 -10.06
N LEU A 97 4.56 -2.24 -10.60
CA LEU A 97 5.21 -2.46 -11.90
C LEU A 97 6.04 -3.74 -11.91
N TYR A 98 6.76 -4.01 -10.81
CA TYR A 98 7.50 -5.25 -10.64
C TYR A 98 6.58 -6.47 -10.71
N ALA A 99 5.49 -6.50 -9.95
CA ALA A 99 4.54 -7.60 -9.98
C ALA A 99 3.93 -7.81 -11.38
N LYS A 100 3.51 -6.73 -12.04
CA LYS A 100 3.01 -6.77 -13.43
C LYS A 100 4.05 -7.34 -14.39
N SER A 101 5.32 -6.95 -14.26
CA SER A 101 6.42 -7.49 -15.08
C SER A 101 6.68 -9.00 -14.89
N LYS A 102 6.20 -9.56 -13.78
CA LYS A 102 6.27 -11.00 -13.46
C LYS A 102 4.99 -11.77 -13.83
N GLY A 103 4.02 -11.12 -14.45
CA GLY A 103 2.78 -11.75 -14.92
C GLY A 103 1.63 -11.76 -13.91
N TYR A 104 1.69 -10.89 -12.90
CA TYR A 104 0.60 -10.68 -11.93
C TYR A 104 -0.31 -9.52 -12.30
#